data_AF-A0A353EDA6-F1
#
_entry.id   AF-A0A353EDA6-F1
#
_cell.length_a   1.000
_cell.length_b   1.000
_cell.length_c   1.000
_cell.angle_alpha   90.00
_cell.angle_beta   90.00
_cell.angle_gamma   90.00
#
_symmetry.space_group_name_H-M   'P 1'
#
loop_
_entity.id
_entity.type
_entity.pdbx_description
1 polymer ?
#
loop_
_entity_poly.entity_id
_entity_poly.type
_entity_poly.pdbx_seq_one_letter_code
_entity_poly.pdbx_strand_id
1 'polypeptide(L)'
;KKELNNETLKVDTGCLVGFTRGIDYDIEMVSGLKSMVFGGEGMFLTTLQGTGTVWLQSLPFSRLADRVIASAPSAGGNAQGEGSVLGGIGRLLDGDR
;
A
#
# COMPACT_ATOMS: atom_id res chain seq x y z
N LYS A 1 -9.04 -17.35 7.68
CA LYS A 1 -8.47 -18.12 8.80
C LYS A 1 -7.54 -19.18 8.21
N LYS A 2 -6.36 -19.39 8.79
CA LYS A 2 -5.37 -20.41 8.39
C LYS A 2 -4.85 -21.11 9.64
N GLU A 3 -4.67 -22.42 9.58
CA GLU A 3 -4.06 -23.22 10.65
C GLU A 3 -2.59 -23.48 10.28
N LEU A 4 -1.67 -23.32 11.22
CA LEU A 4 -0.26 -23.67 11.08
C LEU A 4 0.02 -24.91 11.95
N ASN A 5 0.82 -25.84 11.42
CA ASN A 5 1.26 -27.05 12.13
C ASN A 5 2.79 -27.19 12.02
N ASN A 6 3.53 -26.45 12.86
CA ASN A 6 4.99 -26.28 12.77
C ASN A 6 5.44 -25.74 11.40
N GLU A 7 4.68 -24.79 10.87
CA GLU A 7 4.93 -24.17 9.58
C GLU A 7 5.33 -22.71 9.75
N THR A 8 5.94 -22.16 8.70
CA THR A 8 6.20 -20.73 8.57
C THR A 8 5.24 -20.12 7.54
N LEU A 9 4.62 -19.01 7.90
CA LEU A 9 3.72 -18.24 7.06
C LEU A 9 4.24 -16.80 6.96
N LYS A 10 4.53 -16.33 5.75
CA LYS A 10 4.86 -14.93 5.48
C LYS A 10 3.65 -14.20 4.91
N VAL A 11 3.29 -13.07 5.51
CA VAL A 11 2.12 -12.26 5.13
C VAL A 11 2.46 -10.78 5.14
N ASP A 12 1.71 -10.00 4.37
CA ASP A 12 1.68 -8.54 4.52
C ASP A 12 1.19 -8.20 5.94
N THR A 13 1.92 -7.32 6.63
CA THR A 13 1.62 -6.96 8.01
C THR A 13 0.25 -6.31 8.15
N GLY A 14 -0.17 -5.51 7.17
CA GLY A 14 -1.51 -4.91 7.16
C GLY A 14 -2.61 -5.96 7.04
N CYS A 15 -2.31 -7.13 6.47
CA CYS A 15 -3.28 -8.21 6.33
C CYS A 15 -3.43 -9.08 7.60
N LEU A 16 -2.56 -8.93 8.60
CA LEU A 16 -2.66 -9.72 9.83
C LEU A 16 -3.73 -9.14 10.76
N VAL A 17 -4.74 -9.93 11.09
CA VAL A 17 -5.80 -9.56 12.04
C VAL A 17 -5.46 -10.03 13.46
N GLY A 18 -4.87 -11.22 13.57
CA GLY A 18 -4.46 -11.80 14.85
C GLY A 18 -4.04 -13.26 14.71
N PHE A 19 -3.54 -13.82 15.80
CA PHE A 19 -3.10 -15.22 15.87
C PHE A 19 -3.19 -15.75 17.31
N THR A 20 -3.18 -17.07 17.48
CA THR A 20 -3.21 -17.72 18.80
C THR A 20 -1.81 -17.84 19.42
N ARG A 21 -1.76 -18.15 20.73
CA ARG A 21 -0.51 -18.58 21.38
C ARG A 21 0.09 -19.79 20.65
N GLY A 22 1.41 -19.94 20.73
CA GLY A 22 2.16 -21.00 20.03
C GLY A 22 2.66 -20.61 18.64
N ILE A 23 2.50 -19.34 18.27
CA ILE A 23 3.06 -18.75 17.06
C ILE A 23 4.03 -17.64 17.45
N ASP A 24 5.28 -17.80 17.02
CA ASP A 24 6.31 -16.75 17.05
C ASP A 24 6.06 -15.79 15.89
N TYR A 25 6.23 -14.49 16.13
CA TYR A 25 6.02 -13.45 15.12
C TYR A 25 7.21 -12.49 15.05
N ASP A 26 7.54 -12.07 13.83
CA ASP A 26 8.53 -11.05 13.55
C ASP A 26 8.09 -10.16 12.40
N ILE A 27 8.43 -8.86 12.45
CA ILE A 27 8.04 -7.86 11.46
C ILE A 27 9.30 -7.26 10.84
N GLU A 28 9.48 -7.50 9.55
CA GLU A 28 10.60 -6.96 8.77
C GLU A 28 10.10 -5.85 7.85
N MET A 29 10.80 -4.71 7.86
CA MET A 29 10.55 -3.65 6.88
C MET A 29 11.25 -4.00 5.57
N VAL A 30 10.49 -4.16 4.48
CA VAL A 30 11.05 -4.38 3.15
C VAL A 30 11.30 -3.01 2.50
N SER A 31 12.51 -2.48 2.68
CA SER A 31 12.92 -1.20 2.08
C SER A 31 13.36 -1.36 0.60
N GLY A 32 13.13 -0.32 -0.22
CA GLY A 32 13.76 -0.17 -1.54
C GLY A 32 12.81 -0.22 -2.74
N LEU A 33 13.38 -0.46 -3.94
CA LEU A 33 12.69 -0.42 -5.24
C LEU A 33 11.42 -1.29 -5.30
N LYS A 34 11.38 -2.39 -4.53
CA LYS A 34 10.21 -3.27 -4.46
C LYS A 34 8.99 -2.60 -3.82
N SER A 35 9.15 -1.74 -2.82
CA SER A 35 8.02 -1.00 -2.22
C SER A 35 7.43 0.03 -3.19
N MET A 36 8.26 0.62 -4.07
CA MET A 36 7.78 1.54 -5.10
C MET A 36 6.90 0.85 -6.16
N VAL A 37 7.18 -0.42 -6.51
CA VAL A 37 6.38 -1.18 -7.50
C VAL A 37 4.98 -1.53 -6.96
N PHE A 38 4.78 -1.55 -5.64
CA PHE A 38 3.48 -1.81 -5.01
C PHE A 38 2.71 -0.53 -4.64
N GLY A 39 3.06 0.62 -5.22
CA GLY A 39 2.33 1.88 -5.02
C GLY A 39 2.96 2.85 -4.03
N GLY A 40 4.20 2.61 -3.58
CA GLY A 40 4.94 3.55 -2.74
C GLY A 40 4.61 3.50 -1.25
N GLU A 41 3.62 2.70 -0.85
CA GLU A 41 3.44 2.33 0.56
C GLU A 41 4.59 1.39 0.98
N GLY A 42 5.31 1.74 2.04
CA GLY A 42 6.30 0.86 2.64
C GLY A 42 5.69 -0.51 2.94
N MET A 43 6.28 -1.61 2.44
CA MET A 43 5.78 -2.95 2.75
C MET A 43 6.46 -3.49 3.99
N PHE A 44 5.66 -3.85 4.98
CA PHE A 44 6.09 -4.60 6.15
C PHE A 44 5.70 -6.06 5.94
N LEU A 45 6.65 -6.97 6.04
CA LEU A 45 6.41 -8.41 5.96
C LEU A 45 6.41 -8.99 7.37
N THR A 46 5.30 -9.62 7.76
CA THR A 46 5.24 -10.39 9.00
C THR A 46 5.55 -11.85 8.71
N THR A 47 6.48 -12.43 9.47
CA THR A 47 6.73 -13.87 9.50
C THR A 47 6.06 -14.45 10.75
N LEU A 48 5.24 -15.48 10.57
CA LEU A 48 4.56 -16.23 11.63
C LEU A 48 5.06 -17.66 11.59
N GLN A 49 5.53 -18.22 12.71
CA GLN A 49 6.05 -19.59 12.77
C GLN A 49 5.55 -20.32 14.01
N GLY A 50 5.11 -21.57 13.84
CA GLY A 50 4.72 -22.43 14.96
C GLY A 50 3.45 -23.22 14.69
N THR A 51 2.69 -23.51 15.75
CA THR A 51 1.42 -24.25 15.66
C THR A 51 0.30 -23.46 16.30
N GLY A 52 -0.75 -23.20 15.52
CA GLY A 52 -1.89 -22.39 15.96
C GLY A 52 -2.73 -21.84 14.82
N THR A 53 -3.68 -20.97 15.16
CA THR A 53 -4.56 -20.33 14.19
C THR A 53 -4.10 -18.90 13.88
N VAL A 54 -4.14 -18.52 12.60
CA VAL A 54 -3.91 -17.16 12.09
C VAL A 54 -5.15 -16.63 11.38
N TRP A 55 -5.54 -15.40 11.68
CA TRP A 55 -6.60 -14.68 10.98
C TRP A 55 -6.00 -13.58 10.10
N LEU A 56 -6.40 -13.58 8.83
CA LEU A 56 -5.94 -12.64 7.82
C LEU A 56 -7.14 -11.93 7.19
N GLN A 57 -6.95 -10.66 6.84
CA GLN A 57 -7.81 -9.90 5.96
C GLN A 57 -7.21 -9.87 4.54
N SER A 58 -8.07 -9.76 3.53
CA SER A 58 -7.65 -9.77 2.12
C SER A 58 -7.15 -8.43 1.62
N LEU A 59 -7.76 -7.34 2.11
CA LEU A 59 -7.46 -5.98 1.72
C LEU A 59 -7.22 -5.16 3.00
N PRO A 60 -5.98 -4.79 3.32
CA PRO A 60 -5.70 -3.97 4.48
C PRO A 60 -6.33 -2.59 4.30
N PHE A 61 -6.70 -1.96 5.41
CA PHE A 61 -7.42 -0.69 5.40
C PHE A 61 -6.68 0.42 4.63
N SER A 62 -5.35 0.49 4.70
CA SER A 62 -4.55 1.48 3.96
C SER A 62 -4.71 1.32 2.45
N ARG A 63 -4.56 0.08 1.93
CA ARG A 63 -4.78 -0.21 0.51
C ARG A 63 -6.22 0.03 0.06
N LEU A 64 -7.20 -0.20 0.94
CA LEU A 64 -8.59 0.17 0.65
C LEU A 64 -8.72 1.69 0.54
N ALA A 65 -8.18 2.45 1.50
CA ALA A 65 -8.20 3.91 1.50
C ALA A 65 -7.53 4.48 0.24
N ASP A 66 -6.36 3.97 -0.13
CA ASP A 66 -5.64 4.37 -1.34
C ASP A 66 -6.46 4.08 -2.60
N ARG A 67 -7.12 2.92 -2.69
CA ARG A 67 -8.01 2.61 -3.81
C ARG A 67 -9.21 3.53 -3.86
N VAL A 68 -9.78 3.87 -2.71
CA VAL A 68 -10.91 4.82 -2.62
C VAL A 68 -10.45 6.20 -3.07
N ILE A 69 -9.30 6.69 -2.62
CA ILE A 69 -8.73 7.99 -3.02
C ILE A 69 -8.41 8.00 -4.52
N ALA A 70 -7.77 6.95 -5.05
CA ALA A 70 -7.45 6.84 -6.47
C ALA A 70 -8.69 6.73 -7.36
N SER A 71 -9.80 6.21 -6.83
CA SER A 71 -11.08 6.07 -7.55
C SER A 71 -12.04 7.22 -7.25
N ALA A 72 -11.75 8.07 -6.27
CA ALA A 72 -12.55 9.23 -5.97
C ALA A 72 -12.42 10.18 -7.17
N PRO A 73 -13.54 10.67 -7.74
CA PRO A 73 -13.45 11.75 -8.69
C PRO A 73 -12.66 12.86 -8.02
N SER A 74 -11.69 13.46 -8.73
CA SER A 74 -11.01 14.66 -8.28
C SER A 74 -12.10 15.66 -7.91
N ALA A 75 -12.45 15.77 -6.63
CA ALA A 75 -13.52 16.63 -6.18
C ALA A 75 -13.08 18.02 -6.64
N GLY A 76 -13.83 18.57 -7.59
CA GLY A 76 -13.39 19.66 -8.45
C GLY A 76 -12.78 20.80 -7.65
N GLY A 77 -11.45 20.85 -7.62
CA GLY A 77 -10.75 22.10 -7.56
C GLY A 77 -10.74 22.64 -8.97
N ASN A 78 -11.59 23.63 -9.25
CA ASN A 78 -11.30 24.61 -10.28
C ASN A 78 -9.97 25.28 -9.90
N ALA A 79 -8.85 24.68 -10.28
CA ALA A 79 -7.63 25.40 -10.54
C ALA A 79 -7.49 25.46 -12.06
N GLN A 80 -8.34 26.31 -12.64
CA GLN A 80 -8.02 26.97 -13.89
C GLN A 80 -6.77 27.83 -13.59
N GLY A 81 -5.59 27.24 -13.78
CA GLY A 81 -4.33 27.91 -13.50
C GLY A 81 -3.19 26.93 -13.26
N GLU A 82 -2.37 26.74 -14.30
CA GLU A 82 -0.95 26.41 -14.20
C GLU A 82 -0.56 25.09 -13.52
N GLY A 83 -0.51 24.00 -14.29
CA GLY A 83 0.12 22.76 -13.80
C GLY A 83 0.24 21.61 -14.78
N SER A 84 -0.45 21.65 -15.92
CA SER A 84 -0.23 20.66 -16.98
C SER A 84 1.08 20.97 -17.72
N VAL A 85 1.89 19.95 -17.98
CA VAL A 85 3.11 20.03 -18.81
C VAL A 85 2.82 20.70 -20.17
N LEU A 86 1.58 20.59 -20.65
CA LEU A 86 1.06 21.26 -21.85
C LEU A 86 0.88 22.78 -21.68
N GLY A 87 0.57 23.28 -20.47
CA GLY A 87 0.47 24.71 -20.17
C GLY A 87 1.83 25.40 -20.01
N GLY A 88 2.90 24.64 -19.77
CA GLY A 88 4.28 25.13 -19.87
C GLY A 88 4.72 25.33 -21.33
N ILE A 89 4.38 24.39 -22.21
CA ILE A 89 4.68 24.46 -23.65
C ILE A 89 3.84 25.54 -24.32
N GLY A 90 2.56 25.70 -23.95
CA GLY A 90 1.70 26.76 -24.47
C GLY A 90 2.24 28.17 -24.22
N ARG A 91 2.84 28.44 -23.04
CA ARG A 91 3.45 29.74 -22.71
C ARG A 91 4.74 30.04 -23.47
N LEU A 92 5.47 29.02 -23.92
CA LEU A 92 6.66 29.20 -24.77
C LEU A 92 6.30 29.50 -26.23
N LEU A 93 5.10 29.10 -26.68
CA LEU A 93 4.61 29.32 -28.04
C LEU A 93 3.79 30.61 -28.19
N ASP A 94 3.18 31.11 -27.11
CA ASP A 94 2.26 32.27 -27.13
C ASP A 94 2.93 33.64 -26.93
N GLY A 95 4.28 33.68 -26.89
CA GLY A 95 5.06 34.88 -27.18
C GLY A 95 5.05 35.99 -26.12
N ASP A 96 6.26 36.32 -25.64
CA ASP A 96 6.54 37.67 -25.18
C ASP A 96 6.32 38.66 -26.35
N ARG A 97 5.58 39.73 -26.07
CA ARG A 97 5.73 41.02 -26.73
C ARG A 97 6.67 41.89 -25.92
#